data_AF-A0A2S9FMX3-F1
#
_entry.id   AF-A0A2S9FMX3-F1
#
_cell.length_a   1.000
_cell.length_b   1.000
_cell.length_c   1.000
_cell.angle_alpha   90.00
_cell.angle_beta   90.00
_cell.angle_gamma   90.00
#
_symmetry.space_group_name_H-M   'P 1'
#
loop_
_entity.id
_entity.type
_entity.pdbx_description
1 polymer ?
#
loop_
_entity_poly.entity_id
_entity_poly.type
_entity_poly.pdbx_seq_one_letter_code
_entity_poly.pdbx_strand_id
1 'polypeptide(L)'
;PERLYKDGRVDVDLLRSQEFGLNELASSATRINTDAQAITDPRYVSVLSNARSELQSQISGISGVIENAAVAARLVPSMMGADGPRTYFMAFQTNAEARGTGGLLGGYGLLSFDNGAPTVSSLASNTDLSDAV
;
A
#
# COMPACT_ATOMS: atom_id res chain seq x y z
N PRO A 1 6.36 12.93 -4.59
CA PRO A 1 4.95 12.85 -4.12
C PRO A 1 3.99 13.71 -4.95
N GLU A 2 4.28 15.00 -5.18
CA GLU A 2 3.37 15.94 -5.86
C GLU A 2 3.04 15.59 -7.32
N ARG A 3 3.86 14.75 -7.98
CA ARG A 3 3.58 14.25 -9.33
C ARG A 3 2.66 13.02 -9.36
N LEU A 4 2.61 12.25 -8.27
CA LEU A 4 1.91 10.96 -8.25
C LEU A 4 0.41 11.13 -8.04
N TYR A 5 0.00 12.18 -7.35
CA TYR A 5 -1.41 12.47 -7.10
C TYR A 5 -1.68 13.94 -7.41
N LYS A 6 -2.58 14.18 -8.36
CA LYS A 6 -2.93 15.53 -8.82
C LYS A 6 -4.41 15.60 -9.15
N ASP A 7 -5.06 16.67 -8.69
CA ASP A 7 -6.47 16.97 -8.98
C ASP A 7 -7.44 15.80 -8.68
N GLY A 8 -7.20 15.05 -7.61
CA GLY A 8 -8.03 13.91 -7.23
C GLY A 8 -7.66 12.59 -7.91
N ARG A 9 -6.71 12.59 -8.86
CA ARG A 9 -6.31 11.43 -9.65
C ARG A 9 -4.91 10.95 -9.25
N VAL A 10 -4.74 9.64 -9.14
CA VAL A 10 -3.40 9.01 -9.09
C VAL A 10 -2.89 8.80 -10.51
N ASP A 11 -1.64 9.17 -10.78
CA ASP A 11 -0.96 8.94 -12.04
C ASP A 11 -0.53 7.46 -12.14
N VAL A 12 -1.45 6.63 -12.63
CA VAL A 12 -1.26 5.18 -12.77
C VAL A 12 -0.27 4.82 -13.88
N ASP A 13 -0.12 5.69 -14.88
CA ASP A 13 0.85 5.51 -15.97
C ASP A 13 2.27 5.79 -15.48
N LEU A 14 2.46 6.83 -14.65
CA LEU A 14 3.72 7.07 -13.96
C LEU A 14 4.11 5.85 -13.12
N LEU A 15 3.21 5.32 -12.29
CA LEU A 15 3.48 4.12 -11.49
C LEU A 15 3.92 2.93 -12.35
N ARG A 16 3.15 2.63 -13.42
CA ARG A 16 3.45 1.53 -14.35
C ARG A 16 4.79 1.73 -15.05
N SER A 17 5.10 2.96 -15.48
CA SER A 17 6.38 3.26 -16.15
C SER A 17 7.60 3.07 -15.24
N GLN A 18 7.42 3.22 -13.93
CA GLN A 18 8.48 3.09 -12.94
C GLN A 18 8.57 1.67 -12.34
N GLU A 19 7.65 0.76 -12.66
CA GLU A 19 7.59 -0.58 -12.08
C GLU A 19 8.92 -1.32 -12.17
N PHE A 20 9.50 -1.38 -13.38
CA PHE A 20 10.78 -2.06 -13.60
C PHE A 20 11.91 -1.45 -12.77
N GLY A 21 12.03 -0.12 -12.78
CA GLY A 21 13.07 0.59 -12.03
C GLY A 21 12.93 0.40 -10.52
N LEU A 22 11.69 0.43 -10.01
CA LEU A 22 11.42 0.19 -8.59
C LEU A 22 11.69 -1.27 -8.19
N ASN A 23 11.44 -2.23 -9.07
CA ASN A 23 11.74 -3.64 -8.81
C ASN A 23 13.26 -3.91 -8.74
N GLU A 24 14.04 -3.29 -9.62
CA GLU A 24 15.51 -3.36 -9.57
C GLU A 24 16.09 -2.69 -8.32
N LEU A 25 15.52 -1.53 -7.94
CA LEU A 25 15.87 -0.84 -6.71
C LEU A 25 15.53 -1.68 -5.48
N ALA A 26 14.36 -2.30 -5.44
CA ALA A 26 13.95 -3.19 -4.35
C ALA A 26 14.91 -4.37 -4.22
N SER A 27 15.22 -5.04 -5.33
CA SER A 27 16.17 -6.16 -5.35
C SER A 27 17.56 -5.76 -4.83
N SER A 28 18.01 -4.55 -5.17
CA SER A 28 19.29 -4.01 -4.68
C SER A 28 19.23 -3.65 -3.20
N ALA A 29 18.13 -3.06 -2.74
CA ALA A 29 17.92 -2.73 -1.33
C ALA A 29 17.87 -4.00 -0.45
N THR A 30 17.18 -5.05 -0.88
CA THR A 30 17.14 -6.35 -0.19
C THR A 30 18.54 -6.96 -0.05
N ARG A 31 19.39 -6.86 -1.09
CA ARG A 31 20.80 -7.30 -1.01
C ARG A 31 21.58 -6.50 0.03
N ILE A 32 21.52 -5.16 -0.03
CA ILE A 32 22.21 -4.29 0.92
C ILE A 32 21.73 -4.55 2.36
N ASN A 33 20.43 -4.76 2.56
CA ASN A 33 19.90 -5.12 3.86
C ASN A 33 20.46 -6.45 4.36
N THR A 34 20.53 -7.46 3.49
CA THR A 34 21.12 -8.76 3.83
C THR A 34 22.59 -8.61 4.25
N ASP A 35 23.38 -7.83 3.50
CA ASP A 35 24.78 -7.56 3.82
C ASP A 35 24.93 -6.81 5.15
N ALA A 36 24.06 -5.82 5.42
CA ALA A 36 24.04 -5.10 6.68
C ALA A 36 23.67 -6.00 7.86
N GLN A 37 22.70 -6.90 7.69
CA GLN A 37 22.30 -7.87 8.72
C GLN A 37 23.41 -8.89 9.01
N ALA A 38 24.22 -9.22 8.00
CA ALA A 38 25.36 -10.13 8.14
C ALA A 38 26.54 -9.52 8.92
N ILE A 39 26.55 -8.21 9.18
CA ILE A 39 27.57 -7.58 10.04
C ILE A 39 27.47 -8.18 11.45
N THR A 40 28.56 -8.80 11.91
CA THR A 40 28.65 -9.43 13.23
C THR A 40 28.63 -8.40 14.36
N ASP A 41 28.01 -8.76 15.49
CA ASP A 41 27.95 -7.92 16.69
C ASP A 41 29.33 -7.78 17.38
N PRO A 42 29.91 -6.58 17.47
CA PRO A 42 31.15 -6.33 18.19
C PRO A 42 30.87 -6.20 19.69
N ARG A 43 30.59 -7.34 20.33
CA ARG A 43 30.12 -7.50 21.74
C ARG A 43 30.92 -6.76 22.81
N TYR A 44 32.17 -6.40 22.52
CA TYR A 44 33.10 -5.81 23.49
C TYR A 44 33.18 -4.28 23.43
N VAL A 45 32.56 -3.65 22.43
CA VAL A 45 32.58 -2.19 22.27
C VAL A 45 31.17 -1.69 22.01
N SER A 46 30.52 -1.18 23.06
CA SER A 46 29.11 -0.75 23.02
C SER A 46 28.83 0.30 21.94
N VAL A 47 29.76 1.23 21.71
CA VAL A 47 29.64 2.26 20.65
C VAL A 47 29.53 1.62 19.27
N LEU A 48 30.30 0.56 18.99
CA LEU A 48 30.24 -0.15 17.71
C LEU A 48 28.98 -1.02 17.60
N SER A 49 28.55 -1.66 18.69
CA SER A 49 27.31 -2.46 18.72
C SER A 49 26.07 -1.58 18.49
N ASN A 50 26.04 -0.38 19.08
CA ASN A 50 24.99 0.61 18.86
C ASN A 50 24.98 1.12 17.42
N ALA A 51 26.15 1.55 16.89
CA ALA A 51 26.27 2.02 15.52
C ALA A 51 25.85 0.95 14.49
N ARG A 52 26.20 -0.31 14.73
CA ARG A 52 25.73 -1.46 13.93
C ARG A 52 24.22 -1.58 13.97
N SER A 53 23.62 -1.59 15.16
CA SER A 53 22.18 -1.77 15.32
C SER A 53 21.39 -0.63 14.68
N GLU A 54 21.89 0.60 14.78
CA GLU A 54 21.33 1.77 14.13
C GLU A 54 21.41 1.67 12.61
N LEU A 55 22.58 1.30 12.05
CA LEU A 55 22.75 1.06 10.62
C LEU A 55 21.78 -0.01 10.10
N GLN A 56 21.69 -1.15 10.80
CA GLN A 56 20.78 -2.25 10.45
C GLN A 56 19.32 -1.81 10.47
N SER A 57 18.91 -1.02 11.45
CA SER A 57 17.56 -0.47 11.57
C SER A 57 17.24 0.49 10.41
N GLN A 58 18.14 1.43 10.12
CA GLN A 58 17.95 2.40 9.03
C GLN A 58 17.88 1.74 7.66
N ILE A 59 18.79 0.80 7.37
CA ILE A 59 18.79 0.06 6.10
C ILE A 59 17.53 -0.79 5.97
N SER A 60 17.12 -1.49 7.02
CA SER A 60 15.88 -2.28 7.01
C SER A 60 14.65 -1.41 6.73
N GLY A 61 14.55 -0.25 7.40
CA GLY A 61 13.47 0.71 7.18
C GLY A 61 13.40 1.23 5.75
N ILE A 62 14.53 1.65 5.18
CA ILE A 62 14.60 2.15 3.79
C ILE A 62 14.28 1.03 2.80
N SER A 63 14.81 -0.18 3.02
CA SER A 63 14.56 -1.33 2.16
C SER A 63 13.07 -1.67 2.11
N GLY A 64 12.39 -1.67 3.26
CA GLY A 64 10.95 -1.89 3.34
C GLY A 64 10.13 -0.82 2.59
N VAL A 65 10.54 0.45 2.63
CA VAL A 65 9.88 1.51 1.85
C VAL A 65 10.03 1.27 0.35
N ILE A 66 11.22 0.89 -0.12
CA ILE A 66 11.49 0.63 -1.54
C ILE A 66 10.71 -0.61 -2.02
N GLU A 67 10.70 -1.68 -1.22
CA GLU A 67 9.93 -2.90 -1.51
C GLU A 67 8.43 -2.60 -1.62
N ASN A 68 7.87 -1.83 -0.68
CA ASN A 68 6.48 -1.41 -0.72
C ASN A 68 6.17 -0.55 -1.96
N ALA A 69 7.10 0.34 -2.36
CA ALA A 69 6.94 1.15 -3.57
C ALA A 69 6.94 0.28 -4.83
N ALA A 70 7.79 -0.76 -4.91
CA ALA A 70 7.81 -1.70 -6.03
C ALA A 70 6.50 -2.51 -6.12
N VAL A 71 6.01 -2.99 -4.97
CA VAL A 71 4.70 -3.68 -4.90
C VAL A 71 3.57 -2.75 -5.33
N ALA A 72 3.58 -1.50 -4.85
CA ALA A 72 2.58 -0.52 -5.22
C ALA A 72 2.60 -0.23 -6.74
N ALA A 73 3.77 0.00 -7.32
CA ALA A 73 3.91 0.25 -8.76
C ALA A 73 3.38 -0.90 -9.62
N ARG A 74 3.51 -2.15 -9.15
CA ARG A 74 3.00 -3.34 -9.82
C ARG A 74 1.49 -3.53 -9.67
N LEU A 75 0.95 -3.32 -8.47
CA LEU A 75 -0.44 -3.69 -8.16
C LEU A 75 -1.44 -2.53 -8.31
N VAL A 76 -1.06 -1.35 -7.81
CA VAL A 76 -1.95 -0.19 -7.69
C VAL A 76 -2.52 0.25 -9.04
N PRO A 77 -1.77 0.31 -10.16
CA PRO A 77 -2.35 0.74 -11.44
C PRO A 77 -3.58 -0.07 -11.84
N SER A 78 -3.47 -1.41 -11.81
CA SER A 78 -4.56 -2.30 -12.16
C SER A 78 -5.76 -2.14 -11.21
N MET A 79 -5.50 -2.00 -9.91
CA MET A 79 -6.53 -1.78 -8.89
C MET A 79 -7.25 -0.45 -9.09
N MET A 80 -6.53 0.56 -9.56
CA MET A 80 -7.05 1.91 -9.84
C MET A 80 -7.62 2.06 -11.25
N GLY A 81 -7.89 0.96 -11.94
CA GLY A 81 -8.60 0.97 -13.21
C GLY A 81 -7.77 1.33 -14.43
N ALA A 82 -6.44 1.20 -14.37
CA ALA A 82 -5.55 1.44 -15.51
C ALA A 82 -5.66 0.39 -16.63
N ASP A 83 -6.30 -0.75 -16.36
CA ASP A 83 -6.61 -1.81 -17.34
C ASP A 83 -8.10 -1.84 -17.72
N GLY A 84 -8.86 -0.84 -17.25
CA GLY A 84 -10.31 -0.75 -17.37
C GLY A 84 -10.97 -0.44 -16.02
N PRO A 85 -12.18 0.17 -16.02
CA PRO A 85 -12.83 0.60 -14.79
C PRO A 85 -13.01 -0.53 -13.76
N ARG A 86 -12.78 -0.24 -12.48
CA ARG A 86 -13.00 -1.18 -11.37
C ARG A 86 -13.90 -0.57 -10.31
N THR A 87 -14.85 -1.37 -9.81
CA THR A 87 -15.73 -0.96 -8.71
C THR A 87 -15.51 -1.86 -7.50
N TYR A 88 -15.32 -1.23 -6.34
CA TYR A 88 -15.12 -1.86 -5.05
C TYR A 88 -16.35 -1.64 -4.18
N PHE A 89 -16.85 -2.72 -3.59
CA PHE A 89 -17.87 -2.67 -2.56
C PHE A 89 -17.21 -2.48 -1.20
N MET A 90 -17.54 -1.38 -0.52
CA MET A 90 -17.06 -1.06 0.82
C MET A 90 -18.21 -1.25 1.81
N ALA A 91 -18.13 -2.29 2.62
CA ALA A 91 -19.12 -2.58 3.66
C ALA A 91 -18.68 -1.97 5.00
N PHE A 92 -19.56 -1.19 5.63
CA PHE A 92 -19.32 -0.57 6.93
C PHE A 92 -20.11 -1.28 8.02
N GLN A 93 -19.41 -1.80 9.02
CA GLN A 93 -20.05 -2.47 10.16
C GLN A 93 -20.58 -1.45 11.17
N THR A 94 -21.71 -1.77 11.79
CA THR A 94 -22.27 -0.94 12.87
C THR A 94 -21.46 -1.12 14.14
N ASN A 95 -20.88 -0.03 14.67
CA ASN A 95 -20.05 -0.05 15.88
C ASN A 95 -20.78 -0.62 17.12
N ALA A 96 -22.11 -0.45 17.20
CA ALA A 96 -22.94 -0.98 18.30
C ALA A 96 -23.08 -2.51 18.31
N GLU A 97 -22.62 -3.20 17.25
CA GLU A 97 -22.74 -4.65 17.09
C GLU A 97 -21.39 -5.31 16.74
N ALA A 98 -20.27 -4.66 17.06
CA ALA A 98 -18.94 -5.20 16.82
C ALA A 98 -18.75 -6.54 17.58
N ARG A 99 -18.78 -7.65 16.85
CA ARG A 99 -18.46 -9.00 17.33
C ARG A 99 -17.10 -9.42 16.76
N GLY A 100 -16.44 -10.37 17.41
CA GLY A 100 -15.06 -10.80 17.06
C GLY A 100 -14.86 -11.31 15.62
N THR A 101 -15.93 -11.66 14.91
CA THR A 101 -15.91 -12.08 13.48
C THR A 101 -16.53 -11.06 12.53
N GLY A 102 -16.87 -9.86 13.02
CA GLY A 102 -17.65 -8.85 12.31
C GLY A 102 -19.09 -8.73 12.80
N GLY A 103 -19.59 -7.50 12.92
CA GLY A 103 -20.98 -7.16 13.25
C GLY A 103 -21.90 -7.13 12.02
N LEU A 104 -23.15 -6.66 12.18
CA LEU A 104 -24.05 -6.46 11.04
C LEU A 104 -23.60 -5.28 10.18
N LEU A 105 -23.86 -5.39 8.88
CA LEU A 105 -23.64 -4.33 7.89
C LEU A 105 -24.64 -3.19 8.17
N GLY A 106 -24.11 -2.01 8.54
CA GLY A 106 -24.92 -0.81 8.80
C GLY A 106 -25.13 0.04 7.54
N GLY A 107 -24.19 -0.02 6.61
CA GLY A 107 -24.25 0.71 5.34
C GLY A 107 -23.13 0.27 4.41
N TYR A 108 -23.25 0.64 3.13
CA TYR A 108 -22.27 0.32 2.12
C TYR A 108 -21.93 1.52 1.24
N GLY A 109 -20.78 1.45 0.59
CA GLY A 109 -20.36 2.38 -0.44
C GLY A 109 -19.83 1.67 -1.67
N LEU A 110 -20.12 2.19 -2.85
CA LEU A 110 -19.52 1.75 -4.11
C LEU A 110 -18.45 2.76 -4.53
N LEU A 111 -17.20 2.33 -4.55
CA LEU A 111 -16.06 3.13 -4.99
C LEU A 111 -15.58 2.62 -6.34
N SER A 112 -15.75 3.44 -7.37
CA SER A 112 -15.27 3.13 -8.71
C SER A 112 -13.97 3.87 -9.00
N PHE A 113 -13.06 3.23 -9.72
CA PHE A 113 -11.85 3.82 -10.24
C PHE A 113 -11.81 3.68 -11.75
N ASP A 114 -11.49 4.77 -12.43
CA ASP A 114 -11.24 4.81 -13.86
C ASP A 114 -9.93 5.56 -14.15
N ASN A 115 -8.92 4.81 -14.61
CA ASN A 115 -7.59 5.30 -14.90
C ASN A 115 -6.99 6.20 -13.79
N GLY A 116 -7.10 5.77 -12.53
CA GLY A 116 -6.58 6.51 -11.38
C GLY A 116 -7.53 7.54 -10.76
N ALA A 117 -8.69 7.81 -11.37
CA ALA A 117 -9.69 8.71 -10.81
C ALA A 117 -10.73 7.96 -9.97
N PRO A 118 -10.84 8.24 -8.67
CA PRO A 118 -11.89 7.70 -7.82
C PRO A 118 -13.22 8.40 -8.08
N THR A 119 -14.32 7.66 -8.04
CA THR A 119 -15.69 8.17 -8.00
C THR A 119 -16.48 7.34 -7.01
N VAL A 120 -17.22 8.01 -6.14
CA VAL A 120 -18.13 7.38 -5.20
C VAL A 120 -19.51 7.35 -5.84
N SER A 121 -19.98 6.18 -6.25
CA SER A 121 -21.23 6.05 -7.03
C SER A 121 -22.47 5.84 -6.16
N SER A 122 -22.33 5.25 -4.99
CA SER A 122 -23.44 5.08 -4.02
C SER A 122 -22.89 5.02 -2.61
N LEU A 123 -23.55 5.68 -1.67
CA LEU A 123 -23.46 5.45 -0.22
C LEU A 123 -24.88 5.26 0.30
N ALA A 124 -25.19 4.11 0.87
CA ALA A 124 -26.54 3.81 1.33
C ALA A 124 -26.58 2.90 2.55
N SER A 125 -27.77 2.80 3.16
CA SER A 125 -28.03 1.85 4.23
C SER A 125 -27.96 0.42 3.70
N ASN A 126 -27.63 -0.54 4.56
CA ASN A 126 -27.67 -1.95 4.18
C ASN A 126 -29.05 -2.41 3.69
N THR A 127 -30.12 -1.75 4.15
CA THR A 127 -31.50 -2.03 3.70
C THR A 127 -31.70 -1.76 2.21
N ASP A 128 -30.90 -0.88 1.63
CA ASP A 128 -31.05 -0.41 0.25
C ASP A 128 -30.10 -1.17 -0.70
N LEU A 129 -29.48 -2.25 -0.22
CA LEU A 129 -28.54 -3.07 -0.99
C LEU A 129 -29.24 -3.94 -2.04
N SER A 130 -30.49 -4.35 -1.81
CA SER A 130 -31.28 -5.13 -2.78
C SER A 130 -31.49 -4.40 -4.10
N ASP A 131 -31.47 -3.07 -4.06
CA ASP A 131 -31.80 -2.21 -5.20
C ASP A 131 -30.54 -1.79 -5.97
N ALA A 132 -29.35 -2.23 -5.52
CA ALA A 132 -28.04 -1.85 -6.06
C ALA A 132 -27.44 -2.88 -7.03
N VAL A 133 -28.09 -4.03 -7.24
CA VAL A 133 -27.62 -5.15 -8.08
C VAL A 133 -28.64 -5.50 -9.15
#